data_AF-A0A7S6MNK0-F1
#
_entry.id   AF-A0A7S6MNK0-F1
#
_cell.length_a   1.000
_cell.length_b   1.000
_cell.length_c   1.000
_cell.angle_alpha   90.00
_cell.angle_beta   90.00
_cell.angle_gamma   90.00
#
_symmetry.space_group_name_H-M   'P 1'
#
loop_
_entity.id
_entity.type
_entity.pdbx_description
1 polymer ?
#
loop_
_entity_poly.entity_id
_entity_poly.type
_entity_poly.pdbx_seq_one_letter_code
_entity_poly.pdbx_strand_id
1 'polypeptide(L)'
;MLRKKHPQTVLKNRWNIPDWLEKEVTARDVRCVYCSIQFGSCGTGKSKASWKHIINDARIVTRENIALCCISCNASKGTKLLANWITSPYCRNKNITPQSVADIIKRALLQLPGYVKTIT
;
A
#
# COMPACT_ATOMS: atom_id res chain seq x y z
N MET A 1 24.94 -22.72 4.25
CA MET A 1 24.94 -21.33 4.75
C MET A 1 23.51 -20.80 4.72
N LEU A 2 22.86 -20.70 5.88
CA LEU A 2 21.53 -20.12 6.00
C LEU A 2 21.63 -18.63 5.67
N ARG A 3 20.98 -18.18 4.59
CA ARG A 3 20.83 -16.76 4.29
C ARG A 3 20.10 -16.13 5.48
N LYS A 4 20.82 -15.36 6.29
CA LYS A 4 20.23 -14.53 7.34
C LYS A 4 19.15 -13.69 6.66
N LYS A 5 17.88 -13.96 6.97
CA LYS A 5 16.79 -13.06 6.59
C LYS A 5 17.14 -11.73 7.22
N HIS A 6 17.60 -10.77 6.41
CA HIS A 6 17.79 -9.41 6.89
C HIS A 6 16.46 -8.99 7.54
N PRO A 7 16.44 -8.63 8.83
CA PRO A 7 15.24 -8.12 9.44
C PRO A 7 14.83 -6.92 8.59
N GLN A 8 13.63 -6.98 8.02
CA GLN A 8 13.10 -5.86 7.26
C GLN A 8 13.21 -4.64 8.17
N THR A 9 13.99 -3.65 7.75
CA THR A 9 14.25 -2.42 8.50
C THR A 9 12.94 -1.92 9.08
N VAL A 10 12.84 -1.89 10.42
CA VAL A 10 11.63 -1.46 11.14
C VAL A 10 11.24 -0.08 10.60
N LEU A 11 10.11 -0.03 9.91
CA LEU A 11 9.60 1.22 9.38
C LEU A 11 9.10 2.06 10.53
N LYS A 12 9.84 3.12 10.85
CA LYS A 12 9.50 4.00 11.97
C LYS A 12 8.07 4.51 11.84
N ASN A 13 7.18 3.98 12.67
CA ASN A 13 5.81 4.42 12.82
C ASN A 13 5.79 5.83 13.42
N ARG A 14 5.39 6.81 12.61
CA ARG A 14 5.26 8.22 13.01
C ARG A 14 3.80 8.63 13.24
N TRP A 15 2.87 7.69 13.12
CA TRP A 15 1.43 7.94 13.04
C TRP A 15 0.69 7.42 14.26
N ASN A 16 1.43 7.13 15.34
CA ASN A 16 0.88 6.57 16.57
C ASN A 16 0.03 5.31 16.31
N ILE A 17 0.44 4.50 15.31
CA ILE A 17 -0.19 3.21 15.04
C ILE A 17 0.07 2.33 16.26
N PRO A 18 -0.94 1.72 16.89
CA PRO A 18 -0.70 0.83 18.03
C PRO A 18 0.17 -0.36 17.63
N ASP A 19 1.03 -0.83 18.55
CA ASP A 19 1.97 -1.95 18.29
C ASP A 19 1.30 -3.19 17.71
N TRP A 20 0.09 -3.52 18.17
CA TRP A 20 -0.66 -4.68 17.67
C TRP A 20 -1.02 -4.50 16.19
N LEU A 21 -1.38 -3.28 15.77
CA LEU A 21 -1.75 -2.96 14.41
C LEU A 21 -0.50 -2.89 13.52
N GLU A 22 0.62 -2.38 14.04
CA GLU A 22 1.91 -2.40 13.34
C GLU A 22 2.34 -3.83 13.03
N LYS A 23 2.27 -4.73 14.01
CA LYS A 23 2.58 -6.16 13.83
C LYS A 23 1.66 -6.83 12.82
N GLU A 24 0.36 -6.54 12.89
CA GLU A 24 -0.60 -7.10 11.95
C GLU A 24 -0.35 -6.61 10.51
N VAL A 25 -0.16 -5.31 10.31
CA VAL A 25 0.04 -4.74 8.98
C VAL A 25 1.37 -5.18 8.38
N THR A 26 2.44 -5.27 9.17
CA THR A 26 3.74 -5.78 8.70
C THR A 26 3.71 -7.27 8.36
N ALA A 27 2.90 -8.06 9.06
CA ALA A 27 2.68 -9.47 8.74
C ALA A 27 1.81 -9.65 7.48
N ARG A 28 0.79 -8.81 7.30
CA ARG A 28 -0.14 -8.85 6.16
C ARG A 28 0.52 -8.34 4.88
N ASP A 29 1.14 -7.16 4.94
CA ASP A 29 1.65 -6.44 3.78
C ASP A 29 3.12 -6.77 3.58
N VAL A 30 3.43 -7.98 3.11
CA VAL A 30 4.81 -8.41 2.81
C VAL A 30 5.34 -7.94 1.46
N ARG A 31 4.45 -7.38 0.63
CA ARG A 31 4.69 -6.77 -0.68
C ARG A 31 3.88 -5.48 -0.78
N CYS A 32 4.23 -4.61 -1.72
CA CYS A 32 3.48 -3.37 -1.93
C CYS A 32 2.00 -3.66 -2.24
N VAL A 33 1.08 -3.11 -1.44
CA VAL A 33 -0.37 -3.34 -1.60
C VAL A 33 -0.96 -2.83 -2.91
N TYR A 34 -0.21 -2.01 -3.65
CA TYR A 34 -0.63 -1.50 -4.96
C TYR A 34 -0.01 -2.28 -6.13
N CYS A 35 1.32 -2.35 -6.20
CA CYS A 35 2.03 -2.90 -7.36
C CYS A 35 2.66 -4.27 -7.12
N SER A 36 2.46 -4.87 -5.95
CA SER A 36 2.90 -6.22 -5.60
C SER A 36 4.42 -6.46 -5.64
N ILE A 37 5.22 -5.41 -5.78
CA ILE A 37 6.69 -5.52 -5.72
C ILE A 37 7.12 -5.99 -4.33
N GLN A 38 8.10 -6.88 -4.29
CA GLN A 38 8.77 -7.25 -3.05
C GLN A 38 9.55 -6.06 -2.52
N PHE A 39 9.40 -5.76 -1.23
CA PHE A 39 10.11 -4.62 -0.67
C PHE A 39 11.62 -4.79 -0.72
N GLY A 40 12.33 -3.73 -1.10
CA GLY A 40 13.79 -3.71 -1.22
C GLY A 40 14.35 -4.44 -2.46
N SER A 41 13.51 -4.97 -3.35
CA SER A 41 13.98 -5.86 -4.43
C SER A 41 14.74 -5.17 -5.55
N CYS A 42 14.60 -3.86 -5.74
CA CYS A 42 15.19 -3.18 -6.90
C CYS A 42 16.50 -2.43 -6.59
N GLY A 43 17.13 -2.69 -5.43
CA GLY A 43 18.40 -2.03 -5.03
C GLY A 43 18.30 -0.52 -4.77
N THR A 44 17.20 0.13 -5.19
CA THR A 44 16.92 1.54 -4.95
C THR A 44 15.97 1.73 -3.76
N GLY A 45 16.04 2.91 -3.13
CA GLY A 45 15.11 3.30 -2.08
C GLY A 45 13.64 3.26 -2.50
N LYS A 46 13.34 3.32 -3.80
CA LYS A 46 11.97 3.39 -4.33
C LYS A 46 11.11 2.15 -4.04
N SER A 47 11.74 0.98 -3.83
CA SER A 47 11.05 -0.26 -3.44
C SER A 47 10.97 -0.49 -1.94
N LYS A 48 11.58 0.37 -1.11
CA LYS A 48 11.43 0.24 0.34
C LYS A 48 9.96 0.45 0.72
N ALA A 49 9.53 -0.26 1.74
CA ALA A 49 8.19 -0.10 2.30
C ALA A 49 8.03 1.28 2.94
N SER A 50 6.79 1.74 3.04
CA SER A 50 6.40 3.02 3.61
C SER A 50 4.95 2.91 4.08
N TRP A 51 4.66 3.46 5.26
CA TRP A 51 3.32 3.55 5.81
C TRP A 51 2.42 4.43 4.92
N LYS A 52 1.16 3.99 4.74
CA LYS A 52 0.14 4.69 3.95
C LYS A 52 -1.22 4.63 4.63
N HIS A 53 -1.89 5.79 4.71
CA HIS A 53 -3.33 5.85 4.85
C HIS A 53 -3.98 5.72 3.45
N ILE A 54 -4.85 4.74 3.27
CA ILE A 54 -5.53 4.49 2.01
C ILE A 54 -6.47 5.67 1.68
N ILE A 55 -7.32 6.03 2.64
CA ILE A 55 -8.10 7.27 2.71
C ILE A 55 -7.23 8.33 3.41
N ASN A 56 -7.08 9.51 2.82
CA ASN A 56 -6.17 10.54 3.32
C ASN A 56 -6.73 11.32 4.52
N ASP A 57 -7.16 10.60 5.56
CA ASP A 57 -7.54 11.15 6.87
C ASP A 57 -6.67 10.47 7.94
N ALA A 58 -5.79 11.26 8.56
CA ALA A 58 -4.82 10.78 9.54
C ALA A 58 -5.48 10.26 10.84
N ARG A 59 -6.76 10.60 11.07
CA ARG A 59 -7.52 10.14 12.25
C ARG A 59 -7.99 8.69 12.09
N ILE A 60 -8.05 8.17 10.87
CA ILE A 60 -8.52 6.81 10.59
C ILE A 60 -7.34 5.84 10.70
N VAL A 61 -7.04 5.43 11.93
CA VAL A 61 -5.99 4.46 12.28
C VAL A 61 -6.62 3.09 12.52
N THR A 62 -6.92 2.38 11.43
CA THR A 62 -7.56 1.05 11.46
C THR A 62 -6.83 0.07 10.55
N ARG A 63 -7.09 -1.24 10.72
CA ARG A 63 -6.54 -2.27 9.82
C ARG A 63 -6.98 -2.11 8.37
N GLU A 64 -8.14 -1.54 8.12
CA GLU A 64 -8.68 -1.31 6.78
C GLU A 64 -8.04 -0.10 6.08
N ASN A 65 -7.49 0.86 6.84
CA ASN A 65 -6.97 2.11 6.29
C ASN A 65 -5.44 2.22 6.35
N ILE A 66 -4.78 1.56 7.30
CA ILE A 66 -3.32 1.53 7.41
C ILE A 66 -2.75 0.38 6.58
N ALA A 67 -1.79 0.71 5.71
CA ALA A 67 -1.15 -0.26 4.83
C ALA A 67 0.34 0.05 4.58
N LEU A 68 1.09 -0.94 4.09
CA LEU A 68 2.44 -0.75 3.55
C LEU A 68 2.43 -0.75 2.02
N CYS A 69 3.05 0.27 1.45
CA CYS A 69 3.31 0.34 0.01
C CYS A 69 4.76 0.75 -0.26
N CYS A 70 5.24 0.58 -1.49
CA CYS A 70 6.58 1.04 -1.83
C CYS A 70 6.61 2.57 -1.92
N ILE A 71 7.77 3.18 -1.65
CA ILE A 71 7.95 4.64 -1.71
C ILE A 71 7.50 5.22 -3.05
N SER A 72 7.74 4.53 -4.17
CA SER A 72 7.30 5.02 -5.49
C SER A 72 5.78 5.10 -5.62
N CYS A 73 5.04 4.08 -5.18
CA CYS A 73 3.58 4.13 -5.22
C CYS A 73 3.04 5.14 -4.21
N ASN A 74 3.64 5.25 -3.03
CA ASN A 74 3.24 6.23 -2.03
C ASN A 74 3.36 7.66 -2.59
N ALA A 75 4.51 8.00 -3.18
CA ALA A 75 4.77 9.31 -3.78
C ALA A 75 3.81 9.58 -4.95
N SER A 76 3.55 8.59 -5.81
CA SER A 76 2.62 8.74 -6.92
C SER A 76 1.17 8.98 -6.47
N LYS A 77 0.71 8.24 -5.45
CA LYS A 77 -0.62 8.43 -4.87
C LYS A 77 -0.73 9.79 -4.21
N GLY A 78 0.24 10.16 -3.38
CA GLY A 78 0.20 11.41 -2.61
C GLY A 78 -1.13 11.54 -1.85
N THR A 79 -1.78 12.68 -2.02
CA THR A 79 -3.09 13.03 -1.45
C THR A 79 -4.27 12.78 -2.40
N LYS A 80 -4.05 12.13 -3.55
CA LYS A 80 -5.13 11.79 -4.48
C LYS A 80 -6.10 10.81 -3.82
N LEU A 81 -7.38 10.93 -4.19
CA LEU A 81 -8.39 9.93 -3.91
C LEU A 81 -7.99 8.61 -4.55
N LEU A 82 -8.22 7.50 -3.85
CA LEU A 82 -7.83 6.18 -4.34
C LEU A 82 -8.48 5.86 -5.71
N ALA A 83 -9.77 6.17 -5.87
CA ALA A 83 -10.51 6.00 -7.12
C ALA A 83 -9.93 6.82 -8.29
N ASN A 84 -9.43 8.03 -8.03
CA ASN A 84 -8.80 8.86 -9.07
C ASN A 84 -7.37 8.41 -9.35
N TRP A 85 -6.66 7.93 -8.34
CA TRP A 85 -5.28 7.51 -8.50
C TRP A 85 -5.17 6.18 -9.26
N ILE A 86 -6.07 5.23 -9.01
CA ILE A 86 -6.03 3.90 -9.64
C ILE A 86 -6.18 3.96 -11.17
N THR A 87 -6.81 5.01 -11.70
CA THR A 87 -6.99 5.25 -13.15
C THR A 87 -5.87 6.12 -13.76
N SER A 88 -4.90 6.56 -12.96
CA SER A 88 -3.84 7.48 -13.40
C SER A 88 -2.84 6.84 -14.38
N PRO A 89 -2.10 7.65 -15.18
CA PRO A 89 -1.03 7.15 -16.06
C PRO A 89 0.03 6.31 -15.32
N TYR A 90 0.34 6.68 -14.07
CA TYR A 90 1.28 5.90 -13.25
C TYR A 90 0.80 4.47 -13.03
N CYS A 91 -0.47 4.30 -12.67
CA CYS A 91 -1.06 2.99 -12.43
C CYS A 91 -1.11 2.17 -13.70
N ARG A 92 -1.52 2.77 -14.82
CA ARG A 92 -1.50 2.13 -16.15
C ARG A 92 -0.11 1.63 -16.53
N ASN A 93 0.91 2.48 -16.42
CA ASN A 93 2.30 2.13 -16.76
C ASN A 93 2.89 1.04 -15.86
N LYS A 94 2.31 0.82 -14.68
CA LYS A 94 2.74 -0.18 -13.69
C LYS A 94 1.80 -1.39 -13.63
N ASN A 95 0.81 -1.48 -14.52
CA ASN A 95 -0.23 -2.52 -14.50
C ASN A 95 -0.92 -2.64 -13.12
N ILE A 96 -1.14 -1.51 -12.46
CA ILE A 96 -1.90 -1.43 -11.21
C ILE A 96 -3.37 -1.26 -11.58
N THR A 97 -4.16 -2.31 -11.41
CA THR A 97 -5.60 -2.35 -11.68
C THR A 97 -6.37 -2.69 -10.41
N PRO A 98 -7.69 -2.43 -10.35
CA PRO A 98 -8.51 -2.87 -9.22
C PRO A 98 -8.42 -4.37 -8.92
N GLN A 99 -8.06 -5.20 -9.90
CA GLN A 99 -7.90 -6.64 -9.75
C GLN A 99 -6.49 -7.03 -9.28
N SER A 100 -5.47 -6.25 -9.63
CA SER A 100 -4.06 -6.56 -9.33
C SER A 100 -3.61 -6.15 -7.93
N VAL A 101 -4.30 -5.19 -7.31
CA VAL A 101 -3.98 -4.67 -5.97
C VAL A 101 -4.29 -5.71 -4.88
N ALA A 102 -3.75 -5.52 -3.68
CA ALA A 102 -4.07 -6.36 -2.53
C ALA A 102 -5.54 -6.24 -2.09
N ASP A 103 -6.07 -7.26 -1.42
CA ASP A 103 -7.50 -7.36 -1.08
C ASP A 103 -8.01 -6.22 -0.18
N ILE A 104 -7.15 -5.64 0.65
CA ILE A 104 -7.52 -4.44 1.43
C ILE A 104 -7.83 -3.24 0.53
N ILE A 105 -7.10 -3.10 -0.59
CA ILE A 105 -7.30 -2.02 -1.56
C ILE A 105 -8.53 -2.31 -2.41
N LYS A 106 -8.76 -3.58 -2.79
CA LYS A 106 -10.00 -3.99 -3.46
C LYS A 106 -11.23 -3.62 -2.63
N ARG A 107 -11.21 -3.96 -1.34
CA ARG A 107 -12.30 -3.62 -0.41
C ARG A 107 -12.47 -2.12 -0.26
N ALA A 108 -11.37 -1.37 -0.11
CA ALA A 108 -11.43 0.08 -0.03
C ALA A 108 -12.02 0.71 -1.31
N LEU A 109 -11.68 0.21 -2.50
CA LEU A 109 -12.25 0.68 -3.77
C LEU A 109 -13.76 0.46 -3.83
N LEU A 110 -14.24 -0.72 -3.39
CA LEU A 110 -15.68 -1.06 -3.40
C LEU A 110 -16.52 -0.21 -2.43
N GLN A 111 -15.91 0.39 -1.41
CA GLN A 111 -16.60 1.22 -0.42
C GLN A 111 -16.65 2.70 -0.81
N LEU A 112 -15.99 3.11 -1.90
CA LEU A 112 -15.99 4.50 -2.32
C LEU A 112 -17.27 4.85 -3.10
N PRO A 113 -17.95 5.96 -2.76
CA PRO A 113 -19.06 6.46 -3.57
C PRO A 113 -18.57 6.72 -5.01
N GLY A 114 -19.26 6.14 -5.99
CA GLY A 114 -18.95 6.33 -7.42
C GLY A 114 -17.91 5.37 -8.02
N TYR A 115 -17.38 4.39 -7.27
CA TYR A 115 -16.63 3.28 -7.89
C TYR A 115 -17.60 2.30 -8.54
N VAL A 116 -17.82 2.46 -9.86
CA VAL A 116 -18.60 1.51 -10.66
C VAL A 116 -17.65 0.39 -11.11
N LYS A 117 -17.96 -0.84 -10.71
CA LYS A 117 -17.26 -2.03 -11.18
C LYS A 117 -17.65 -2.24 -12.65
N THR A 118 -16.86 -1.75 -13.60
CA THR A 118 -17.08 -2.09 -15.02
C THR A 118 -16.79 -3.57 -15.18
N ILE A 119 -17.85 -4.38 -15.28
CA ILE A 119 -17.76 -5.79 -15.64
C ILE A 119 -17.52 -5.80 -17.15
N THR A 120 -16.32 -6.21 -17.55
CA THR A 120 -16.02 -6.68 -18.92
C THR A 120 -15.84 -8.18 -18.84
#